data_AF-A0A849W3K6-F1
#
_entry.id   AF-A0A849W3K6-F1
#
_cell.length_a   1.000
_cell.length_b   1.000
_cell.length_c   1.000
_cell.angle_alpha   90.00
_cell.angle_beta   90.00
_cell.angle_gamma   90.00
#
_symmetry.space_group_name_H-M   'P 1'
#
loop_
_entity.id
_entity.type
_entity.pdbx_description
1 polymer ?
#
loop_
_entity_poly.entity_id
_entity_poly.type
_entity_poly.pdbx_seq_one_letter_code
_entity_poly.pdbx_strand_id
1 'polypeptide(L)'
;MKLIFKEWFKILISICIIIATVAVVQYFFFFLPEERDYNRREAKRYECKQDIQGLYSQYNASANGLEQTDENKQLLFSLALNLGLIDENGTPIEQDQLIEKCLRGEL
;
A
#
# COMPACT_ATOMS: atom_id res chain seq x y z
N MET A 1 -40.93 38.96 26.29
CA MET A 1 -39.56 38.71 25.76
C MET A 1 -38.95 37.36 26.17
N LYS A 2 -39.00 36.93 27.44
CA LYS A 2 -38.36 35.66 27.90
C LYS A 2 -38.92 34.36 27.28
N LEU A 3 -40.21 34.30 26.94
CA LEU A 3 -40.84 33.09 26.38
C LEU A 3 -40.43 32.82 24.92
N ILE A 4 -40.36 33.85 24.10
CA ILE A 4 -39.98 33.74 22.68
C ILE A 4 -38.53 33.23 22.57
N PHE A 5 -37.63 33.75 23.40
CA PHE A 5 -36.23 33.31 23.44
C PHE A 5 -36.07 31.82 23.77
N LYS A 6 -36.92 31.29 24.67
CA LYS A 6 -36.86 29.87 25.08
C LYS A 6 -37.28 28.92 23.95
N GLU A 7 -38.25 29.30 23.14
CA GLU A 7 -38.69 28.51 21.99
C GLU A 7 -37.67 28.57 20.84
N TRP A 8 -37.09 29.74 20.57
CA TRP A 8 -36.00 29.87 19.58
C TRP A 8 -34.76 29.06 19.95
N PHE A 9 -34.40 29.01 21.24
CA PHE A 9 -33.27 28.24 21.71
C PHE A 9 -33.45 26.73 21.51
N LYS A 10 -34.68 26.21 21.68
CA LYS A 10 -34.99 24.80 21.39
C LYS A 10 -34.83 24.49 19.90
N ILE A 11 -35.32 25.37 19.02
CA ILE A 11 -35.20 25.20 17.57
C ILE A 11 -33.73 25.18 17.15
N LEU A 12 -32.91 26.09 17.70
CA LEU A 12 -31.48 26.14 17.41
C LEU A 12 -30.77 24.84 17.82
N ILE A 13 -31.07 24.32 19.01
CA ILE A 13 -30.53 23.03 19.47
C ILE A 13 -30.95 21.89 18.53
N SER A 14 -32.22 21.83 18.14
CA SER A 14 -32.71 20.80 17.23
C SER A 14 -32.00 20.85 15.88
N ILE A 15 -31.74 22.05 15.33
CA ILE A 15 -30.98 22.21 14.08
C ILE A 15 -29.54 21.74 14.26
N CYS A 16 -28.86 22.10 15.36
CA CYS A 16 -27.50 21.64 15.63
C CYS A 16 -27.42 20.11 15.76
N ILE A 17 -28.40 19.48 16.40
CA ILE A 17 -28.47 18.01 16.52
C ILE A 17 -28.63 17.38 15.13
N ILE A 18 -29.51 17.90 14.29
CA ILE A 18 -29.71 17.39 12.92
C ILE A 18 -28.42 17.51 12.11
N ILE A 19 -27.77 18.67 12.12
CA ILE A 19 -26.50 18.88 11.38
C ILE A 19 -25.42 17.93 11.88
N ALA A 20 -25.27 17.78 13.20
CA ALA A 20 -24.30 16.85 13.78
C ALA A 20 -24.59 15.40 13.40
N THR A 21 -25.86 15.00 13.40
CA THR A 21 -26.28 13.63 13.04
C THR A 21 -25.99 13.34 11.57
N VAL A 22 -26.30 14.28 10.67
CA VAL A 22 -26.01 14.14 9.23
C VAL A 22 -24.50 14.06 8.99
N ALA A 23 -23.69 14.87 9.67
CA ALA A 23 -22.23 14.82 9.54
C ALA A 23 -21.65 13.48 10.01
N VAL A 24 -22.13 12.95 11.14
CA VAL A 24 -21.72 11.62 11.64
C VAL A 24 -22.09 10.53 10.64
N VAL A 25 -23.31 10.55 10.10
CA VAL A 25 -23.76 9.59 9.07
C VAL A 25 -22.85 9.68 7.84
N GLN A 26 -22.57 10.88 7.31
CA GLN A 26 -21.69 11.03 6.15
C GLN A 26 -20.28 10.49 6.40
N TYR A 27 -19.71 10.74 7.58
CA TYR A 27 -18.40 10.21 7.98
C TYR A 27 -18.38 8.67 7.98
N PHE A 28 -19.40 8.04 8.56
CA PHE A 28 -19.49 6.57 8.65
C PHE A 28 -19.72 5.88 7.31
N PHE A 29 -20.51 6.46 6.40
CA PHE A 29 -20.87 5.80 5.14
C PHE A 29 -19.92 6.08 3.98
N PHE A 30 -19.24 7.23 3.96
CA PHE A 30 -18.39 7.61 2.82
C PHE A 30 -16.91 7.61 3.17
N PHE A 31 -16.52 8.28 4.25
CA PHE A 31 -15.09 8.48 4.56
C PHE A 31 -14.43 7.26 5.21
N LEU A 32 -15.10 6.64 6.18
CA LEU A 32 -14.57 5.46 6.89
C LEU A 32 -14.25 4.27 5.97
N PRO A 33 -15.11 3.90 5.00
CA PRO A 33 -14.78 2.86 4.02
C PRO A 33 -13.60 3.24 3.12
N GLU A 34 -13.57 4.48 2.63
CA GLU A 34 -12.52 4.97 1.74
C GLU A 34 -11.15 5.01 2.42
N GLU A 35 -11.09 5.46 3.67
CA GLU A 35 -9.88 5.47 4.49
C GLU A 35 -9.40 4.04 4.79
N ARG A 36 -10.32 3.10 5.02
CA ARG A 36 -9.98 1.69 5.22
C ARG A 36 -9.41 1.05 3.95
N ASP A 37 -10.00 1.34 2.79
CA ASP A 37 -9.52 0.84 1.51
C ASP A 37 -8.19 1.46 1.10
N TYR A 38 -7.98 2.74 1.42
CA TYR A 38 -6.68 3.40 1.28
C TYR A 38 -5.62 2.72 2.15
N ASN A 39 -5.88 2.59 3.46
CA ASN A 39 -4.95 1.96 4.40
C ASN A 39 -4.64 0.51 4.02
N ARG A 40 -5.62 -0.24 3.49
CA ARG A 40 -5.42 -1.61 2.99
C ARG A 40 -4.52 -1.65 1.77
N ARG A 41 -4.71 -0.73 0.80
CA ARG A 41 -3.85 -0.63 -0.38
C ARG A 41 -2.43 -0.23 -0.02
N GLU A 42 -2.28 0.73 0.88
CA GLU A 42 -0.97 1.18 1.32
C GLU A 42 -0.24 0.09 2.12
N ALA A 43 -0.95 -0.62 3.01
CA ALA A 43 -0.40 -1.76 3.73
C ALA A 43 0.12 -2.85 2.77
N LYS A 44 -0.65 -3.21 1.74
CA LYS A 44 -0.19 -4.16 0.70
C LYS A 44 1.04 -3.65 -0.06
N ARG A 45 1.11 -2.35 -0.34
CA ARG A 45 2.28 -1.76 -1.01
C ARG A 45 3.53 -1.85 -0.14
N TYR A 46 3.40 -1.62 1.16
CA TYR A 46 4.48 -1.81 2.13
C TYR A 46 4.94 -3.26 2.23
N GLU A 47 4.00 -4.21 2.29
CA GLU A 47 4.28 -5.65 2.26
C GLU A 47 5.06 -6.04 1.01
N CYS A 48 4.57 -5.65 -0.18
CA CYS A 48 5.27 -5.89 -1.44
C CYS A 48 6.68 -5.28 -1.48
N LYS A 49 6.85 -4.08 -0.93
CA LYS A 49 8.17 -3.45 -0.85
C LYS A 49 9.12 -4.26 0.03
N GLN A 50 8.63 -4.82 1.13
CA GLN A 50 9.41 -5.66 2.04
C GLN A 50 9.78 -6.99 1.38
N ASP A 51 8.85 -7.62 0.66
CA ASP A 51 9.10 -8.86 -0.07
C ASP A 51 10.18 -8.68 -1.14
N ILE A 52 10.09 -7.59 -1.92
CA ILE A 52 11.11 -7.25 -2.93
C ILE A 52 12.47 -7.01 -2.29
N GLN A 53 12.54 -6.32 -1.15
CA GLN A 53 13.78 -6.18 -0.39
C GLN A 53 14.33 -7.54 0.08
N GLY A 54 13.44 -8.46 0.44
CA GLY A 54 13.76 -9.86 0.75
C GLY A 54 14.40 -10.58 -0.44
N LEU A 55 13.88 -10.42 -1.65
CA LEU A 55 14.44 -11.02 -2.88
C LEU A 55 15.83 -10.46 -3.20
N TYR A 56 16.03 -9.15 -3.11
CA TYR A 56 17.36 -8.55 -3.27
C TYR A 56 18.35 -9.04 -2.21
N SER A 57 17.89 -9.22 -0.96
CA SER A 57 18.71 -9.78 0.10
C SER A 57 19.14 -11.22 -0.19
N GLN A 58 18.21 -12.07 -0.67
CA GLN A 58 18.52 -13.44 -1.11
C GLN A 58 19.53 -13.46 -2.25
N TYR A 59 19.31 -12.64 -3.28
CA TYR A 59 20.25 -12.51 -4.40
C TYR A 59 21.64 -12.08 -3.94
N ASN A 60 21.73 -11.04 -3.10
CA ASN A 60 23.00 -10.52 -2.60
C ASN A 60 23.72 -11.53 -1.69
N ALA A 61 22.98 -12.28 -0.87
CA ALA A 61 23.56 -13.34 -0.05
C ALA A 61 24.20 -14.43 -0.90
N SER A 62 23.54 -14.84 -2.00
CA SER A 62 24.11 -15.78 -2.97
C SER A 62 25.31 -15.18 -3.71
N ALA A 63 25.23 -13.92 -4.13
CA ALA A 63 26.31 -13.26 -4.88
C ALA A 63 27.59 -13.08 -4.06
N ASN A 64 27.47 -12.73 -2.78
CA ASN A 64 28.62 -12.51 -1.91
C ASN A 64 29.42 -13.79 -1.58
N GLY A 65 28.79 -14.96 -1.72
CA GLY A 65 29.43 -16.26 -1.47
C GLY A 65 30.11 -16.89 -2.68
N LEU A 66 30.02 -16.27 -3.87
CA LEU A 66 30.46 -16.86 -5.12
C LEU A 66 31.69 -16.13 -5.68
N GLU A 67 32.68 -16.91 -6.10
CA GLU A 67 33.82 -16.40 -6.87
C GLU A 67 33.34 -15.93 -8.25
N GLN A 68 34.04 -14.96 -8.86
CA GLN A 68 33.68 -14.43 -10.19
C GLN A 68 34.09 -15.35 -11.35
N THR A 69 33.64 -16.60 -11.32
CA THR A 69 33.75 -17.55 -12.43
C THR A 69 32.58 -17.39 -13.40
N ASP A 70 32.75 -17.82 -14.65
CA ASP A 70 31.68 -17.71 -15.65
C ASP A 70 30.47 -18.61 -15.32
N GLU A 71 30.71 -19.73 -14.64
CA GLU A 71 29.66 -20.63 -14.14
C GLU A 71 28.83 -19.95 -13.03
N ASN A 72 29.49 -19.28 -12.09
CA ASN A 72 28.80 -18.54 -11.02
C ASN A 72 28.03 -17.33 -11.57
N LYS A 73 28.51 -16.67 -12.63
CA LYS A 73 27.76 -15.61 -13.31
C LYS A 73 26.48 -16.15 -13.95
N GLN A 74 26.51 -17.31 -14.58
CA GLN A 74 25.29 -17.96 -15.11
C GLN A 74 24.33 -18.37 -13.99
N LEU A 75 24.86 -18.84 -12.87
CA LEU A 75 24.06 -19.21 -11.71
C LEU A 75 23.37 -17.98 -11.08
N LEU A 76 24.08 -16.86 -10.96
CA LEU A 76 23.50 -15.59 -10.51
C LEU A 76 22.49 -15.02 -11.51
N PHE A 77 22.74 -15.13 -12.81
CA PHE A 77 21.77 -14.74 -13.83
C PHE A 77 20.48 -15.54 -13.72
N SER A 78 20.57 -16.88 -13.64
CA SER A 78 19.38 -17.72 -13.50
C SER A 78 18.65 -17.49 -12.18
N LEU A 79 19.38 -17.23 -11.09
CA LEU A 79 18.79 -16.82 -9.82
C LEU A 79 18.04 -15.49 -9.93
N ALA A 80 18.65 -14.46 -10.51
CA ALA A 80 18.01 -13.15 -10.69
C ALA A 80 16.75 -13.25 -11.57
N LEU A 81 16.78 -14.08 -12.61
CA LEU A 81 15.64 -14.32 -13.50
C LEU A 81 14.50 -15.03 -12.75
N ASN A 82 14.83 -16.09 -11.97
CA ASN A 82 13.85 -16.82 -11.17
C ASN A 82 13.23 -15.96 -10.05
N LEU A 83 14.00 -15.03 -9.49
CA LEU A 83 13.51 -14.06 -8.51
C LEU A 83 12.74 -12.90 -9.17
N GLY A 84 12.62 -12.88 -10.50
CA GLY A 84 11.94 -11.82 -11.25
C GLY A 84 12.63 -10.46 -11.18
N LEU A 85 13.91 -10.40 -10.77
CA LEU A 85 14.68 -9.15 -10.63
C LEU A 85 15.20 -8.63 -11.98
N ILE A 86 15.34 -9.52 -12.96
CA ILE A 86 15.72 -9.21 -14.34
C ILE A 86 14.68 -9.77 -15.31
N ASP A 87 14.61 -9.21 -16.51
CA ASP A 87 13.84 -9.77 -17.62
C ASP A 87 14.60 -10.91 -18.33
N GLU A 88 13.95 -11.56 -19.30
CA GLU A 88 14.54 -12.62 -20.13
C GLU A 88 15.78 -12.16 -20.92
N ASN A 89 15.94 -10.85 -21.11
CA ASN A 89 17.07 -10.24 -21.82
C ASN A 89 18.21 -9.84 -20.87
N GLY A 90 18.05 -10.03 -19.55
CA GLY A 90 19.03 -9.63 -18.53
C GLY A 90 18.93 -8.16 -18.10
N THR A 91 17.87 -7.45 -18.48
CA THR A 91 17.62 -6.07 -18.07
C THR A 91 17.10 -6.04 -16.63
N PRO A 92 17.73 -5.28 -15.71
CA PRO A 92 17.20 -5.07 -14.37
C PRO A 92 15.82 -4.43 -14.42
N ILE A 93 14.87 -5.01 -13.69
CA ILE A 93 13.53 -4.45 -13.54
C ILE A 93 13.57 -3.42 -12.41
N GLU A 94 13.03 -2.24 -12.67
CA GLU A 94 12.98 -1.16 -11.67
C GLU A 94 12.11 -1.56 -10.47
N GLN A 95 12.47 -1.07 -9.29
CA GLN A 95 11.76 -1.41 -8.04
C GLN A 95 10.26 -1.08 -8.10
N ASP A 96 9.88 0.03 -8.74
CA ASP A 96 8.47 0.41 -8.88
C ASP A 96 7.69 -0.58 -9.77
N GLN A 97 8.32 -1.09 -10.82
CA GLN A 97 7.73 -2.12 -11.70
C GLN A 97 7.60 -3.47 -10.97
N LEU A 98 8.56 -3.81 -10.11
CA LEU A 98 8.48 -4.98 -9.24
C LEU A 98 7.33 -4.84 -8.22
N ILE A 99 7.16 -3.66 -7.62
CA ILE A 99 6.04 -3.39 -6.69
C ILE A 99 4.70 -3.55 -7.42
N GLU A 100 4.59 -3.04 -8.65
CA GLU A 100 3.38 -3.25 -9.44
C GLU A 100 3.10 -4.72 -9.75
N LYS A 101 4.12 -5.50 -10.13
CA LYS A 101 3.98 -6.95 -10.34
C LYS A 101 3.55 -7.66 -9.06
N CYS A 102 4.11 -7.29 -7.90
CA CYS A 102 3.71 -7.83 -6.60
C CYS A 102 2.23 -7.56 -6.30
N LEU A 103 1.79 -6.31 -6.51
CA LEU A 103 0.41 -5.91 -6.27
C LEU A 103 -0.58 -6.65 -7.18
N ARG A 104 -0.13 -7.14 -8.34
CA ARG A 104 -0.89 -7.98 -9.28
C ARG A 104 -0.81 -9.47 -8.98
N GLY A 105 0.12 -9.90 -8.12
CA GLY A 105 0.38 -11.32 -7.82
C GLY A 105 1.19 -12.04 -8.91
N GLU A 106 2.03 -11.30 -9.63
CA GLU A 106 2.85 -11.77 -10.76
C GLU A 106 4.34 -11.87 -10.41
N LEU A 107 4.65 -11.94 -9.11
CA LEU A 107 6.01 -11.97 -8.57
C LEU A 107 6.42 -13.38 -8.16
#